data_AF-A0A6A8A5U5-F1
#
_entry.id   AF-A0A6A8A5U5-F1
#
_cell.length_a   1.000
_cell.length_b   1.000
_cell.length_c   1.000
_cell.angle_alpha   90.00
_cell.angle_beta   90.00
_cell.angle_gamma   90.00
#
_symmetry.space_group_name_H-M   'P 1'
#
loop_
_entity.id
_entity.type
_entity.pdbx_description
1 polymer ?
#
loop_
_entity_poly.entity_id
_entity_poly.type
_entity_poly.pdbx_seq_one_letter_code
_entity_poly.pdbx_strand_id
1 'polypeptide(L)'
;MNEISALKPSLECVVDCANILGEVPLWDAAEHALYWVDIEGKKLQRLTPASGEVRVADHFAAIDLAHVAVCEALKTGCSRSLPI
;
A
#
# COMPACT_ATOMS: atom_id res chain seq x y z
N MET A 1 -43.03 -2.16 8.16
CA MET A 1 -42.31 -1.29 7.20
C MET A 1 -40.89 -1.09 7.71
N ASN A 2 -39.93 -1.67 6.98
CA ASN A 2 -38.60 -1.15 6.63
C ASN A 2 -37.69 -2.36 6.42
N GLU A 3 -37.77 -2.91 5.21
CA GLU A 3 -36.71 -3.77 4.71
C GLU A 3 -35.47 -2.90 4.55
N ILE A 4 -34.47 -3.11 5.41
CA ILE A 4 -33.11 -2.74 5.09
C ILE A 4 -32.71 -3.72 3.98
N SER A 5 -33.05 -3.41 2.73
CA SER A 5 -32.56 -4.14 1.57
C SER A 5 -31.04 -4.07 1.64
N ALA A 6 -30.43 -5.16 2.08
CA ALA A 6 -29.00 -5.24 2.36
C ALA A 6 -28.24 -4.80 1.11
N LEU A 7 -27.48 -3.71 1.23
CA LEU A 7 -26.45 -3.35 0.26
C LEU A 7 -25.61 -4.60 0.03
N LYS A 8 -25.61 -5.13 -1.20
CA LYS A 8 -24.68 -6.20 -1.58
C LYS A 8 -23.36 -5.53 -1.92
N PRO A 9 -22.31 -5.67 -1.09
CA PRO A 9 -20.99 -5.17 -1.47
C PRO A 9 -20.52 -5.93 -2.71
N SER A 10 -19.99 -5.21 -3.69
CA SER A 10 -19.24 -5.80 -4.80
C SER A 10 -17.78 -5.98 -4.36
N LEU A 11 -17.18 -7.11 -4.75
CA LEU A 11 -15.76 -7.38 -4.55
C LEU A 11 -15.06 -7.31 -5.91
N GLU A 12 -13.98 -6.53 -5.97
CA GLU A 12 -13.18 -6.34 -7.19
C GLU A 12 -11.70 -6.43 -6.84
N CYS A 13 -10.91 -7.05 -7.72
CA CYS A 13 -9.45 -7.00 -7.64
C CYS A 13 -8.97 -5.70 -8.30
N VAL A 14 -8.53 -4.74 -7.49
CA VAL A 14 -8.07 -3.43 -8.00
C VAL A 14 -6.64 -3.46 -8.54
N VAL A 15 -5.83 -4.43 -8.08
CA VAL A 15 -4.46 -4.66 -8.57
C VAL A 15 -4.12 -6.14 -8.44
N ASP A 16 -3.84 -6.80 -9.55
CA ASP A 16 -3.21 -8.12 -9.57
C ASP A 16 -1.68 -7.94 -9.50
N CYS A 17 -1.16 -7.80 -8.28
CA CYS A 17 0.23 -7.42 -8.04
C CYS A 17 1.20 -8.61 -7.88
N ALA A 18 0.68 -9.84 -7.80
CA ALA A 18 1.46 -11.06 -7.60
C ALA A 18 2.52 -10.96 -6.48
N ASN A 19 2.18 -10.29 -5.36
CA ASN A 19 3.06 -10.21 -4.21
C ASN A 19 3.28 -11.58 -3.55
N ILE A 20 4.46 -11.78 -2.97
CA ILE A 20 4.74 -12.98 -2.19
C ILE A 20 4.01 -12.88 -0.84
N LEU A 21 4.16 -11.74 -0.14
CA LEU A 21 3.42 -11.44 1.08
C LEU A 21 3.06 -9.94 1.11
N GLY A 22 1.90 -9.60 0.55
CA GLY A 22 1.35 -8.25 0.54
C GLY A 22 0.71 -7.89 1.89
N GLU A 23 1.20 -6.82 2.53
CA GLU A 23 0.77 -6.42 3.88
C GLU A 23 0.71 -4.90 4.06
N VAL A 24 0.11 -4.49 5.18
CA VAL A 24 0.03 -3.11 5.66
C VAL A 24 -0.59 -2.13 4.63
N PRO A 25 -1.84 -2.37 4.18
CA PRO A 25 -2.53 -1.43 3.32
C PRO A 25 -2.76 -0.11 4.06
N LEU A 26 -2.27 1.00 3.48
CA LEU A 26 -2.41 2.35 4.00
C LEU A 26 -2.99 3.28 2.95
N TRP A 27 -4.12 3.91 3.26
CA TRP A 27 -4.67 4.99 2.45
C TRP A 27 -4.08 6.35 2.88
N ASP A 28 -3.47 7.07 1.93
CA ASP A 28 -3.14 8.48 2.09
C ASP A 28 -4.23 9.35 1.45
N ALA A 29 -4.96 10.09 2.30
CA ALA A 29 -6.05 10.95 1.86
C ALA A 29 -5.57 12.20 1.10
N ALA A 30 -4.37 12.70 1.37
CA ALA A 30 -3.84 13.88 0.69
C ALA A 30 -3.38 13.53 -0.73
N GLU A 31 -2.79 12.35 -0.91
CA GLU A 31 -2.34 11.88 -2.22
C GLU A 31 -3.40 11.10 -3.01
N HIS A 32 -4.52 10.76 -2.37
CA HIS A 32 -5.53 9.84 -2.91
C HIS A 32 -4.89 8.54 -3.42
N ALA A 33 -4.03 7.94 -2.59
CA ALA A 33 -3.25 6.77 -2.97
C ALA A 33 -3.31 5.68 -1.90
N LEU A 34 -3.34 4.43 -2.37
CA LEU A 34 -3.18 3.25 -1.54
C LEU A 34 -1.72 2.80 -1.60
N TYR A 35 -1.09 2.67 -0.45
CA TYR A 35 0.25 2.13 -0.29
C TYR A 35 0.20 0.75 0.37
N TRP A 36 1.13 -0.12 0.02
CA TRP A 36 1.31 -1.42 0.69
C TRP A 36 2.74 -1.93 0.46
N VAL A 37 3.14 -2.95 1.21
CA VAL A 37 4.45 -3.58 1.07
C VAL A 37 4.33 -5.03 0.65
N ASP A 38 5.30 -5.51 -0.11
CA ASP A 38 5.60 -6.94 -0.28
C ASP A 38 6.77 -7.28 0.65
N ILE A 39 6.48 -7.91 1.78
CA ILE A 39 7.50 -8.12 2.83
C ILE A 39 8.58 -9.08 2.32
N GLU A 40 8.18 -10.24 1.81
CA GLU A 40 9.11 -11.25 1.30
C GLU A 40 9.72 -10.82 -0.04
N GLY A 41 8.95 -10.10 -0.88
CA GLY A 41 9.44 -9.52 -2.13
C GLY A 41 10.31 -8.27 -1.96
N LYS A 42 10.36 -7.68 -0.76
CA LYS A 42 11.09 -6.44 -0.41
C LYS A 42 10.71 -5.24 -1.28
N LYS A 43 9.41 -5.08 -1.54
CA LYS A 43 8.87 -4.01 -2.40
C LYS A 43 7.98 -3.06 -1.62
N LEU A 44 8.04 -1.79 -1.99
CA LEU A 44 7.04 -0.79 -1.65
C LEU A 44 6.19 -0.50 -2.88
N GLN A 45 4.87 -0.49 -2.72
CA GLN A 45 3.92 -0.30 -3.81
C GLN A 45 2.93 0.82 -3.51
N ARG A 46 2.49 1.48 -4.58
CA ARG A 46 1.50 2.56 -4.54
C ARG A 46 0.52 2.42 -5.71
N LEU A 47 -0.76 2.48 -5.43
CA LEU A 47 -1.86 2.58 -6.39
C LEU A 47 -2.47 3.98 -6.32
N THR A 48 -2.68 4.59 -7.48
CA THR A 48 -3.48 5.80 -7.63
C THR A 48 -4.83 5.41 -8.27
N PRO A 49 -5.93 5.28 -7.50
CA PRO A 49 -7.18 4.70 -8.03
C PRO A 49 -7.79 5.50 -9.19
N ALA A 50 -7.62 6.82 -9.21
CA ALA A 50 -8.17 7.67 -10.26
C ALA A 50 -7.60 7.35 -11.65
N SER A 51 -6.36 6.86 -11.74
CA SER A 51 -5.70 6.50 -13.00
C SER A 51 -5.48 4.99 -13.16
N GLY A 52 -5.62 4.21 -12.08
CA GLY A 52 -5.21 2.81 -12.04
C GLY A 52 -3.68 2.62 -12.05
N GLU A 53 -2.90 3.70 -11.93
CA GLU A 53 -1.44 3.62 -11.98
C GLU A 53 -0.89 2.92 -10.73
N VAL A 54 -0.05 1.92 -10.95
CA VAL A 54 0.71 1.23 -9.90
C VAL A 54 2.19 1.52 -10.05
N ARG A 55 2.80 2.04 -8.99
CA ARG A 55 4.25 2.24 -8.88
C ARG A 55 4.83 1.25 -7.89
N VAL A 56 6.03 0.77 -8.20
CA VAL A 56 6.77 -0.20 -7.39
C VAL A 56 8.19 0.31 -7.19
N ALA A 57 8.64 0.31 -5.95
CA ALA A 57 10.02 0.61 -5.57
C ALA A 57 10.64 -0.63 -4.93
N ASP A 58 11.79 -1.07 -5.44
CA ASP A 58 12.52 -2.22 -4.93
C ASP A 58 13.47 -1.83 -3.77
N HIS A 59 13.97 -2.84 -3.04
CA HIS A 59 15.05 -2.71 -2.05
C HIS A 59 14.69 -1.80 -0.86
N PHE A 60 13.49 -1.94 -0.31
CA PHE A 60 13.11 -1.21 0.90
C PHE A 60 13.81 -1.83 2.13
N ALA A 61 15.01 -1.33 2.45
CA ALA A 61 15.89 -1.88 3.49
C ALA A 61 15.41 -1.69 4.95
N ALA A 62 14.21 -1.15 5.18
CA ALA A 62 13.83 -0.52 6.45
C ALA A 62 12.64 -1.18 7.19
N ILE A 63 12.35 -2.46 6.98
CA ILE A 63 11.27 -3.12 7.73
C ILE A 63 11.71 -4.49 8.24
N ASP A 64 12.77 -4.48 9.05
CA ASP A 64 13.03 -5.55 10.04
C ASP A 64 12.52 -5.15 11.43
N LEU A 65 11.50 -4.28 11.50
CA LEU A 65 10.90 -3.84 12.74
C LEU A 65 9.38 -3.82 12.64
N ALA A 66 8.78 -4.54 13.58
CA ALA A 66 7.36 -4.74 13.78
C ALA A 66 6.50 -3.47 13.74
N HIS A 67 5.33 -3.62 13.12
CA HIS A 67 4.03 -3.04 13.47
C HIS A 67 3.75 -1.53 13.45
N VAL A 68 4.71 -0.59 13.39
CA VAL A 68 4.35 0.85 13.51
C VAL A 68 5.05 1.83 12.54
N ALA A 69 6.23 1.54 12.01
CA ALA A 69 6.99 2.53 11.23
C ALA A 69 6.59 2.67 9.75
N VAL A 70 5.72 1.78 9.24
CA VAL A 70 5.34 1.79 7.82
C VAL A 70 4.61 3.10 7.46
N CYS A 71 3.75 3.63 8.33
CA CYS A 71 2.99 4.84 8.03
C CYS A 71 3.84 6.11 7.78
N GLU A 72 5.01 6.25 8.42
CA GLU A 72 5.90 7.41 8.19
C GLU A 72 6.85 7.17 7.01
N ALA A 73 7.33 5.95 6.82
CA ALA A 73 8.19 5.58 5.69
C ALA A 73 7.44 5.66 4.34
N LEU A 74 6.15 5.30 4.33
CA LEU A 74 5.27 5.36 3.16
C LEU A 74 5.04 6.79 2.68
N LYS A 75 4.76 7.72 3.61
CA LYS A 75 4.54 9.14 3.29
C LYS A 75 5.81 9.85 2.83
N THR A 76 6.98 9.40 3.29
CA THR A 76 8.22 10.10 3.01
C THR A 76 8.80 9.74 1.66
N GLY A 77 8.59 8.55 1.10
CA GLY A 77 8.95 8.21 -0.29
C GLY A 77 10.34 8.66 -0.75
N CYS A 78 11.28 8.87 0.17
CA CYS A 78 12.48 9.64 -0.09
C CYS A 78 13.69 8.73 0.05
N SER A 79 14.35 8.51 -1.08
CA SER A 79 15.76 8.25 -1.20
C SER A 79 16.59 9.29 -0.43
N ARG A 80 16.60 9.22 0.90
CA ARG A 80 17.72 9.79 1.66
C ARG A 80 18.77 8.71 1.75
N SER A 81 19.80 8.86 0.94
CA SER A 81 21.10 8.25 1.17
C SER A 81 21.42 8.31 2.66
N LEU A 82 21.58 7.15 3.29
CA LEU A 82 22.20 7.07 4.61
C LEU A 82 23.61 7.66 4.48
N PRO A 83 24.00 8.66 5.30
CA PRO A 83 25.39 9.06 5.35
C PRO A 83 26.24 7.88 5.84
N ILE A 84 27.40 7.73 5.21
CA ILE A 84 28.47 6.78 5.57
C ILE A 84 28.90 7.02 7.02
#